data_AF-A0A363RV94-F1
#
_entry.id   AF-A0A363RV94-F1
#
_cell.length_a   1.000
_cell.length_b   1.000
_cell.length_c   1.000
_cell.angle_alpha   90.00
_cell.angle_beta   90.00
_cell.angle_gamma   90.00
#
_symmetry.space_group_name_H-M   'P 1'
#
loop_
_entity.id
_entity.type
_entity.pdbx_description
1 polymer ?
#
loop_
_entity_poly.entity_id
_entity_poly.type
_entity_poly.pdbx_seq_one_letter_code
_entity_poly.pdbx_strand_id
1 'polypeptide(L)' 'MTSKAISLGDTLTNRDGTLCRGTQLTFKAPYWIYEDGVAVKNYGDDKEAAFAHFDRRVKDRWGDQCRYACC' A
#
# COMPACT_ATOMS: atom_id res chain seq x y z
N MET A 1 22.95 -4.79 8.60
CA MET A 1 22.06 -3.71 8.15
C MET A 1 20.88 -3.69 9.09
N THR A 2 20.81 -2.73 10.00
CA THR A 2 19.68 -2.55 10.91
C THR A 2 18.51 -2.07 10.07
N SER A 3 17.58 -2.98 9.73
CA SER A 3 16.31 -2.61 9.09
C SER A 3 15.62 -1.61 9.99
N LYS A 4 15.64 -0.33 9.59
CA LYS A 4 14.94 0.74 10.30
C LYS A 4 13.46 0.34 10.37
N ALA A 5 12.90 0.29 11.57
CA ALA A 5 11.48 -0.01 11.74
C ALA A 5 10.67 1.07 11.01
N ILE A 6 9.80 0.64 10.09
CA ILE A 6 8.90 1.52 9.37
C ILE A 6 7.97 2.19 10.38
N SER A 7 7.77 3.50 10.24
CA SER A 7 6.88 4.31 11.05
C SER A 7 5.71 4.87 10.22
N LEU A 8 4.64 5.28 10.89
CA LEU A 8 3.54 6.00 10.23
C LEU A 8 4.08 7.30 9.61
N GLY A 9 3.71 7.56 8.37
CA GLY A 9 4.19 8.71 7.59
C GLY A 9 5.50 8.47 6.84
N ASP A 10 6.17 7.32 7.02
CA ASP A 10 7.37 7.02 6.25
C ASP A 10 7.06 6.88 4.75
N THR A 11 7.97 7.39 3.93
CA THR A 11 7.83 7.37 2.48
C THR A 11 8.48 6.15 1.86
N LEU A 12 7.74 5.49 0.97
CA LEU A 12 8.22 4.40 0.12
C LEU A 12 8.55 4.95 -1.27
N THR A 13 9.84 4.93 -1.59
CA THR A 13 10.36 5.35 -2.89
C THR A 13 10.77 4.15 -3.73
N ASN A 14 10.56 4.26 -5.03
CA ASN A 14 11.16 3.40 -6.03
C ASN A 14 12.69 3.48 -5.99
N ARG A 15 13.35 2.53 -6.66
CA ARG A 15 14.82 2.49 -6.75
C ARG A 15 15.41 3.73 -7.45
N ASP A 16 14.65 4.37 -8.32
CA ASP A 16 15.04 5.61 -9.01
C ASP A 16 14.87 6.86 -8.13
N GLY A 17 14.40 6.71 -6.88
CA GLY A 17 14.14 7.79 -5.94
C GLY A 17 12.77 8.45 -6.08
N THR A 18 11.95 8.03 -7.05
CA THR A 18 10.58 8.55 -7.19
C THR A 18 9.66 7.99 -6.12
N LEU A 19 8.68 8.79 -5.67
CA LEU A 19 7.68 8.31 -4.73
C LEU A 19 6.81 7.23 -5.39
N CYS A 20 6.57 6.12 -4.69
CA CYS A 20 5.86 5.01 -5.28
C CYS A 20 4.34 5.30 -5.32
N ARG A 21 3.83 5.70 -6.49
CA ARG A 21 2.45 6.19 -6.66
C ARG A 21 1.43 5.06 -6.75
N GLY A 22 0.88 4.65 -5.61
CA GLY A 22 -0.27 3.77 -5.51
C GLY A 22 -0.39 3.07 -4.18
N THR A 23 -1.44 2.26 -4.01
CA THR A 23 -1.56 1.41 -2.83
C THR A 23 -0.56 0.26 -2.92
N GLN A 24 0.24 0.06 -1.86
CA GLN A 24 1.22 -1.03 -1.75
C GLN A 24 1.13 -1.71 -0.38
N LEU A 25 1.57 -2.96 -0.31
CA LEU A 25 1.56 -3.80 0.88
C LEU A 25 2.93 -4.47 1.07
N THR A 26 3.42 -4.59 2.31
CA THR A 26 4.61 -5.40 2.60
C THR A 26 4.31 -6.90 2.50
N PHE A 27 5.22 -7.66 1.89
CA PHE A 27 5.07 -9.10 1.71
C PHE A 27 5.31 -9.94 2.98
N LYS A 28 5.80 -9.33 4.05
CA LYS A 28 6.10 -9.99 5.33
C LYS A 28 5.73 -9.08 6.49
N ALA A 29 5.42 -9.69 7.63
CA ALA A 29 5.15 -8.99 8.87
C ALA A 29 6.36 -8.12 9.28
N PRO A 30 6.13 -6.91 9.82
CA PRO A 30 4.81 -6.28 10.00
C PRO A 30 4.16 -5.87 8.66
N TYR A 31 2.87 -6.17 8.50
CA TYR A 31 2.10 -5.86 7.29
C TYR A 31 1.73 -4.37 7.24
N TRP A 32 2.43 -3.61 6.42
CA TRP A 32 2.23 -2.17 6.23
C TRP A 32 1.50 -1.88 4.92
N ILE A 33 0.50 -1.00 5.00
CA ILE A 33 -0.17 -0.40 3.85
C ILE A 33 0.45 0.97 3.59
N TYR A 34 0.85 1.17 2.34
CA TYR A 34 1.26 2.46 1.81
C TYR A 34 0.21 2.97 0.84
N GLU A 35 -0.09 4.27 0.90
CA GLU A 35 -0.97 4.96 -0.03
C GLU A 35 -0.20 6.13 -0.62
N ASP A 36 -0.15 6.18 -1.95
CA ASP A 36 0.67 7.15 -2.70
C ASP A 36 2.11 7.24 -2.17
N GLY A 37 2.66 6.10 -1.74
CA GLY A 37 4.03 5.99 -1.25
C GLY A 37 4.22 6.52 0.16
N VAL A 38 3.16 6.64 0.97
CA VAL A 38 3.24 7.01 2.38
C VAL A 38 2.66 5.89 3.24
N ALA A 39 3.37 5.47 4.28
CA ALA A 39 2.92 4.46 5.24
C ALA A 39 1.74 5.01 6.06
N VAL A 40 0.54 4.46 5.85
CA VAL A 40 -0.69 4.95 6.49
C VAL A 40 -1.24 4.00 7.55
N LYS A 41 -0.90 2.71 7.49
CA LYS A 41 -1.43 1.72 8.42
C LYS A 41 -0.53 0.51 8.59
N ASN A 42 -0.44 0.03 9.82
CA ASN A 42 0.25 -1.20 10.21
C ASN A 42 -0.76 -2.20 10.77
N TYR A 43 -0.71 -3.43 10.27
CA TYR A 43 -1.54 -4.56 10.68
C TYR A 43 -0.78 -5.59 11.53
N GLY A 44 0.51 -5.34 11.82
CA GLY A 44 1.34 -6.28 12.58
C GLY A 44 1.45 -7.61 11.85
N ASP A 45 1.00 -8.67 12.50
CA ASP A 45 1.00 -10.04 11.97
C ASP A 45 -0.33 -10.45 11.30
N ASP A 46 -1.33 -9.57 11.28
CA ASP A 46 -2.64 -9.85 10.68
C ASP A 46 -2.60 -9.69 9.15
N LYS A 47 -2.18 -10.76 8.49
CA LYS A 47 -2.11 -10.85 7.02
C LYS A 47 -3.49 -10.65 6.39
N GLU A 48 -4.52 -11.31 6.92
CA GLU A 48 -5.84 -11.33 6.26
C GLU A 48 -6.47 -9.93 6.25
N ALA A 49 -6.39 -9.21 7.36
CA ALA A 49 -6.90 -7.84 7.44
C ALA A 49 -6.11 -6.86 6.55
N ALA A 50 -4.79 -7.06 6.43
CA ALA A 50 -3.95 -6.24 5.55
C ALA A 50 -4.28 -6.46 4.08
N PHE A 51 -4.41 -7.71 3.64
CA PHE A 51 -4.79 -8.06 2.27
C PHE A 51 -6.21 -7.60 1.94
N ALA A 52 -7.17 -7.76 2.85
CA ALA A 52 -8.53 -7.26 2.66
C ALA A 52 -8.57 -5.73 2.49
N HIS A 53 -7.73 -4.99 3.25
CA HIS A 53 -7.60 -3.54 3.06
C HIS A 53 -7.03 -3.22 1.68
N PHE A 54 -5.93 -3.87 1.30
CA PHE A 54 -5.26 -3.67 0.03
C PHE A 54 -6.23 -3.93 -1.14
N ASP A 55 -6.92 -5.08 -1.13
CA ASP A 55 -7.88 -5.46 -2.18
C ASP A 55 -9.03 -4.46 -2.29
N ARG A 56 -9.54 -3.94 -1.16
CA ARG A 56 -10.56 -2.89 -1.17
C ARG A 56 -10.06 -1.63 -1.85
N ARG A 57 -8.84 -1.18 -1.53
CA ARG A 57 -8.27 0.04 -2.12
C ARG A 57 -7.95 -0.10 -3.60
N VAL A 58 -7.46 -1.27 -4.01
CA VAL A 58 -7.31 -1.62 -5.42
C VAL A 58 -8.68 -1.57 -6.11
N LYS A 59 -9.70 -2.24 -5.56
CA LYS A 59 -11.06 -2.19 -6.12
C LYS A 59 -11.63 -0.77 -6.21
N ASP A 60 -11.42 0.09 -5.22
CA ASP A 60 -11.89 1.48 -5.29
C ASP A 60 -11.21 2.24 -6.43
N ARG A 61 -9.89 2.05 -6.62
CA ARG A 61 -9.12 2.74 -7.66
C ARG A 61 -9.46 2.25 -9.07
N TRP A 62 -9.70 0.95 -9.24
CA TRP A 62 -9.97 0.34 -10.55
C TRP A 62 -11.47 0.22 -10.87
N GLY A 63 -12.33 0.11 -9.85
CA GLY A 63 -13.77 0.06 -9.98
C GLY A 63 -14.37 1.35 -10.54
N ASP A 64 -13.70 2.49 -10.31
CA ASP A 64 -14.04 3.77 -10.93
C ASP A 64 -13.64 3.81 -12.42
N GLN A 65 -12.51 3.18 -12.81
CA GLN A 65 -12.09 3.12 -14.21
C GLN A 65 -13.00 2.23 -15.07
N CYS A 66 -13.54 1.13 -14.52
CA CYS A 66 -14.48 0.28 -15.26
C CYS A 66 -15.84 0.94 -15.54
N ARG A 67 -16.18 2.06 -14.90
CA ARG A 67 -17.43 2.80 -15.19
C ARG A 67 -17.35 3.69 -16.43
N TYR A 68 -16.15 4.04 -16.89
CA TYR A 68 -15.96 4.96 -18.04
C TYR A 68 -15.51 4.28 -19.33
N ALA A 69 -15.34 2.96 -19.35
CA ALA A 69 -14.92 2.20 -20.54
C ALA A 69 -16.09 1.65 -21.39
N CYS A 70 -17.34 1.92 -21.02
CA CYS A 70 -18.53 1.60 -21.81
C CYS A 70 -19.29 2.89 -22.14
N CYS A 71 -18.77 3.71 -23.06
CA CYS A 71 -19.51 4.76 -23.76
C CYS A 71 -19.13 4.71 -25.23
#